data_AF-A0A5C6ZK17-F1
#
_entry.id   AF-A0A5C6ZK17-F1
#
_cell.length_a   1.000
_cell.length_b   1.000
_cell.length_c   1.000
_cell.angle_alpha   90.00
_cell.angle_beta   90.00
_cell.angle_gamma   90.00
#
_symmetry.space_group_name_H-M   'P 1'
#
loop_
_entity.id
_entity.type
_entity.pdbx_description
1 polymer ?
#
loop_
_entity_poly.entity_id
_entity_poly.type
_entity_poly.pdbx_seq_one_letter_code
_entity_poly.pdbx_strand_id
1 'polypeptide(L)'
;MINAVLKYALYFTLAFAVVYTFQKIVMRDNPEAMRYDYLSVNAFFALTSYVICVLFDVLSGKKILKQQLGYAYLPTLFVKVGLFYLLFKNSIFELANLTLIERLNLLIPLFLFLILEVILMARILAKNNN
;
A
#
# COMPACT_ATOMS: atom_id res chain seq x y z
N MET A 1 9.18 -18.74 6.33
CA MET A 1 8.32 -17.62 6.76
C MET A 1 9.16 -16.37 7.03
N ILE A 2 10.10 -16.38 7.98
CA ILE A 2 10.98 -15.21 8.28
C ILE A 2 11.69 -14.63 7.02
N ASN A 3 12.31 -15.48 6.19
CA ASN A 3 12.99 -15.00 4.98
C ASN A 3 12.05 -14.40 3.92
N ALA A 4 10.75 -14.71 3.95
CA ALA A 4 9.76 -14.14 3.04
C ALA A 4 9.26 -12.80 3.58
N VAL A 5 8.93 -12.76 4.87
CA VAL A 5 8.54 -11.54 5.61
C VAL A 5 9.62 -10.46 5.47
N LEU A 6 10.90 -10.81 5.64
CA LEU A 6 12.01 -9.87 5.48
C LEU A 6 12.12 -9.31 4.05
N LYS A 7 11.85 -10.15 3.04
CA LYS A 7 11.85 -9.71 1.62
C LYS A 7 10.69 -8.76 1.34
N TYR A 8 9.49 -9.02 1.87
CA TYR A 8 8.36 -8.10 1.73
C TYR A 8 8.65 -6.76 2.39
N ALA A 9 9.20 -6.77 3.61
CA ALA A 9 9.62 -5.57 4.30
C ALA A 9 10.63 -4.77 3.47
N LEU A 10 11.62 -5.44 2.88
CA LEU A 10 12.60 -4.82 1.99
C LEU A 10 11.95 -4.18 0.75
N TYR A 11 11.06 -4.90 0.05
CA TYR A 11 10.40 -4.38 -1.14
C TYR A 11 9.54 -3.15 -0.84
N PHE A 12 8.74 -3.19 0.22
CA PHE A 12 7.88 -2.06 0.60
C PHE A 12 8.68 -0.89 1.16
N THR A 13 9.77 -1.13 1.90
CA THR A 13 10.65 -0.06 2.38
C THR A 13 11.37 0.62 1.22
N LEU A 14 11.85 -0.15 0.23
CA LEU A 14 12.50 0.40 -0.96
C LEU A 14 11.51 1.19 -1.82
N ALA A 15 10.31 0.66 -2.06
CA ALA A 15 9.25 1.37 -2.75
C ALA A 15 8.86 2.66 -2.04
N PHE A 16 8.71 2.63 -0.71
CA PHE A 16 8.46 3.81 0.11
C PHE A 16 9.56 4.85 0.00
N ALA A 17 10.84 4.44 0.08
CA ALA A 17 11.96 5.36 -0.05
C ALA A 17 12.00 6.03 -1.43
N VAL A 18 11.72 5.28 -2.51
CA VAL A 18 11.64 5.80 -3.88
C VAL A 18 10.50 6.81 -4.01
N VAL A 19 9.29 6.45 -3.58
CA VAL A 19 8.11 7.32 -3.64
C VAL A 19 8.30 8.58 -2.83
N TYR A 20 8.77 8.45 -1.58
CA TYR A 20 9.00 9.58 -0.69
C TYR A 20 10.06 10.54 -1.25
N THR A 21 11.16 10.01 -1.79
CA THR A 21 12.20 10.83 -2.42
C THR A 21 11.67 11.54 -3.66
N PHE A 22 10.91 10.83 -4.51
CA PHE A 22 10.29 11.43 -5.70
C PHE A 22 9.35 12.58 -5.32
N GLN A 23 8.45 12.36 -4.37
CA GLN A 23 7.53 13.40 -3.90
C GLN A 23 8.28 14.58 -3.28
N LYS A 24 9.32 14.32 -2.49
CA LYS A 24 10.17 15.37 -1.91
C LYS A 24 10.87 16.22 -2.98
N ILE A 25 11.33 15.61 -4.07
CA ILE A 25 11.93 16.35 -5.20
C ILE A 25 10.89 17.22 -5.89
N VAL A 26 9.72 16.66 -6.21
CA VAL A 26 8.62 17.39 -6.88
C VAL A 26 8.11 18.54 -6.02
N MET A 27 8.09 18.38 -4.69
CA MET A 27 7.60 19.37 -3.74
C MET A 27 8.65 20.39 -3.31
N ARG A 28 9.92 20.22 -3.71
CA ARG A 28 11.03 21.07 -3.27
C ARG A 28 10.81 22.55 -3.58
N ASP A 29 10.26 22.83 -4.75
CA ASP A 29 10.08 24.20 -5.24
C ASP A 29 8.73 24.81 -4.83
N ASN A 30 7.80 24.00 -4.30
CA ASN A 30 6.47 24.43 -3.86
C ASN A 30 6.03 23.69 -2.58
N PRO A 31 6.66 23.98 -1.42
CA PRO A 31 6.37 23.26 -0.17
C PRO A 31 4.94 23.49 0.36
N GLU A 32 4.31 24.61 0.02
CA GLU A 32 2.92 24.92 0.43
C GLU A 32 1.85 24.30 -0.49
N ALA A 33 2.26 23.63 -1.57
CA ALA A 33 1.31 22.99 -2.49
C ALA A 33 0.64 21.73 -1.91
N MET A 34 1.08 21.27 -0.73
CA MET A 34 0.52 20.12 -0.02
C MET A 34 -0.12 20.53 1.29
N ARG A 35 -1.43 20.30 1.40
CA ARG A 35 -2.18 20.59 2.62
C ARG A 35 -2.34 19.39 3.55
N TYR A 36 -1.83 18.21 3.16
CA TYR A 36 -1.83 17.00 3.97
C TYR A 36 -0.42 16.40 4.11
N ASP A 37 -0.20 15.62 5.16
CA ASP A 37 1.07 14.94 5.39
C ASP A 37 1.19 13.68 4.51
N TYR A 38 1.91 13.81 3.40
CA TYR A 38 2.17 12.71 2.47
C TYR A 38 3.07 11.61 3.07
N LEU A 39 3.86 11.90 4.11
CA LEU A 39 4.66 10.89 4.80
C LEU A 39 3.75 9.85 5.48
N SER A 40 2.81 10.31 6.30
CA SER A 40 1.84 9.45 6.99
C SER A 40 1.00 8.64 6.01
N VAL A 41 0.58 9.25 4.89
CA VAL A 41 -0.20 8.57 3.83
C VAL A 41 0.61 7.45 3.18
N ASN A 42 1.84 7.73 2.76
CA ASN A 42 2.70 6.70 2.16
C ASN A 42 3.05 5.59 3.15
N ALA A 43 3.26 5.95 4.43
CA ALA A 43 3.57 4.99 5.47
C ALA A 43 2.37 4.06 5.71
N PHE A 44 1.15 4.60 5.69
CA PHE A 44 -0.07 3.80 5.74
C PHE A 44 -0.16 2.84 4.56
N PHE A 45 0.06 3.29 3.31
CA PHE A 45 0.01 2.40 2.15
C PHE A 45 1.07 1.30 2.20
N ALA A 46 2.32 1.65 2.53
CA ALA A 46 3.40 0.67 2.65
C ALA A 46 3.13 -0.35 3.77
N LEU A 47 2.71 0.11 4.95
CA LEU A 47 2.46 -0.74 6.11
C LEU A 47 1.26 -1.66 5.89
N THR A 48 0.15 -1.13 5.39
CA THR A 48 -1.05 -1.95 5.13
C THR A 48 -0.79 -2.98 4.05
N SER A 49 -0.11 -2.62 2.96
CA SER A 49 0.30 -3.58 1.92
C SER A 49 1.22 -4.66 2.45
N TYR A 50 2.20 -4.30 3.28
CA TYR A 50 3.07 -5.26 3.94
C TYR A 50 2.29 -6.24 4.83
N VAL A 51 1.40 -5.72 5.69
CA VAL A 51 0.56 -6.53 6.58
C VAL A 51 -0.31 -7.48 5.77
N ILE A 52 -0.93 -7.02 4.68
CA ILE A 52 -1.72 -7.86 3.78
C ILE A 52 -0.84 -8.99 3.21
N CYS A 53 0.32 -8.69 2.62
CA CYS A 53 1.20 -9.74 2.08
C CYS A 53 1.61 -10.77 3.15
N VAL A 54 1.91 -10.33 4.38
CA VAL A 54 2.25 -11.24 5.49
C VAL A 54 1.05 -12.11 5.89
N LEU A 55 -0.14 -11.53 6.04
CA LEU A 55 -1.36 -12.27 6.37
C LEU A 55 -1.64 -13.33 5.30
N PHE A 56 -1.51 -12.99 4.02
CA PHE A 56 -1.73 -13.93 2.93
C PHE A 56 -0.66 -15.02 2.85
N ASP A 57 0.62 -14.72 3.09
CA ASP A 57 1.67 -15.75 3.18
C ASP A 57 1.36 -16.75 4.30
N VAL A 58 0.93 -16.27 5.47
CA VAL A 58 0.51 -17.13 6.59
C VAL A 58 -0.72 -17.97 6.24
N LEU A 59 -1.76 -17.36 5.66
CA LEU A 59 -2.99 -18.06 5.28
C LEU A 59 -2.75 -19.08 4.15
N SER A 60 -1.76 -18.83 3.28
CA SER A 60 -1.39 -19.72 2.19
C SER A 60 -0.82 -21.07 2.64
N GLY A 61 -0.31 -21.15 3.87
CA GLY A 61 0.10 -22.41 4.49
C GLY A 61 -1.07 -23.37 4.78
N LYS A 62 -2.33 -22.90 4.76
CA LYS A 62 -3.51 -23.73 4.98
C LYS A 62 -4.10 -24.17 3.63
N LYS A 63 -4.02 -25.47 3.31
CA LYS A 63 -4.45 -26.06 2.02
C LYS A 63 -5.87 -25.65 1.58
N ILE A 64 -6.82 -25.58 2.51
CA ILE A 64 -8.23 -25.23 2.23
C ILE A 64 -8.39 -23.78 1.78
N LEU A 65 -7.63 -22.86 2.36
CA LEU A 65 -7.74 -21.43 2.06
C LEU A 65 -7.03 -21.07 0.75
N LYS A 66 -6.12 -21.93 0.27
CA LYS A 66 -5.26 -21.66 -0.88
C LYS A 66 -6.02 -21.36 -2.17
N GLN A 67 -7.08 -22.12 -2.47
CA GLN A 67 -7.93 -21.87 -3.65
C GLN A 67 -8.77 -20.60 -3.52
N GLN A 68 -9.00 -20.13 -2.29
CA GLN A 68 -9.84 -18.96 -2.01
C GLN A 68 -9.04 -17.66 -1.80
N LEU A 69 -7.71 -17.70 -1.72
CA LEU A 69 -6.86 -16.52 -1.48
C LEU A 69 -7.06 -15.45 -2.56
N GLY A 70 -7.22 -15.83 -3.83
CA GLY A 70 -7.51 -14.86 -4.89
C GLY A 70 -8.81 -14.08 -4.65
N TYR A 71 -9.85 -14.78 -4.17
CA TYR A 71 -11.13 -14.16 -3.81
C TYR A 71 -11.06 -13.38 -2.49
N ALA A 72 -10.29 -13.86 -1.52
CA ALA A 72 -10.12 -13.22 -0.21
C ALA A 72 -9.38 -11.88 -0.29
N TYR A 73 -8.62 -11.63 -1.36
CA TYR A 73 -7.92 -10.37 -1.57
C TYR A 73 -8.87 -9.18 -1.74
N LEU A 74 -9.98 -9.36 -2.45
CA LEU A 74 -10.91 -8.27 -2.73
C LEU A 74 -11.53 -7.66 -1.45
N PRO A 75 -12.03 -8.44 -0.48
CA PRO A 75 -12.41 -7.93 0.84
C PRO A 75 -11.30 -7.14 1.54
N THR A 76 -10.04 -7.58 1.46
CA THR A 76 -8.93 -6.85 2.11
C THR A 76 -8.67 -5.48 1.50
N LEU A 77 -8.93 -5.31 0.20
CA LEU A 77 -8.89 -4.00 -0.44
C LEU A 77 -9.97 -3.06 0.12
N PHE A 78 -11.21 -3.55 0.28
CA PHE A 78 -12.28 -2.75 0.88
C PHE A 78 -11.95 -2.34 2.31
N VAL A 79 -11.39 -3.25 3.11
CA VAL A 79 -10.94 -2.94 4.47
C VAL A 79 -9.84 -1.89 4.45
N LYS A 80 -8.83 -2.02 3.58
CA LYS A 80 -7.73 -1.05 3.44
C LYS A 80 -8.25 0.35 3.08
N VAL A 81 -9.15 0.44 2.11
CA VAL A 81 -9.75 1.72 1.70
C VAL A 81 -10.63 2.31 2.81
N GLY A 82 -11.41 1.47 3.52
CA GLY A 82 -12.19 1.90 4.67
C GLY A 82 -11.33 2.44 5.80
N LEU A 83 -10.24 1.76 6.14
CA LEU A 83 -9.27 2.22 7.13
C LEU A 83 -8.58 3.51 6.70
N PHE A 84 -8.25 3.64 5.41
CA PHE A 84 -7.69 4.88 4.86
C PHE A 84 -8.65 6.05 5.05
N TYR A 85 -9.92 5.87 4.70
CA TYR A 85 -10.94 6.89 4.91
C TYR A 85 -11.07 7.30 6.38
N LEU A 86 -11.15 6.31 7.29
CA LEU A 86 -11.32 6.59 8.72
C LEU A 86 -10.11 7.31 9.33
N LEU A 87 -8.89 6.90 9.00
CA LEU A 87 -7.66 7.47 9.57
C LEU A 87 -7.32 8.85 8.99
N PHE A 88 -7.63 9.09 7.72
CA PHE A 88 -7.29 10.34 7.03
C PHE A 88 -8.49 11.24 6.77
N LYS A 89 -9.63 10.97 7.43
CA LYS A 89 -10.86 11.77 7.28
C LYS A 89 -10.58 13.26 7.49
N ASN A 90 -10.04 13.60 8.65
CA ASN A 90 -9.81 14.99 9.05
C ASN A 90 -8.63 15.63 8.29
N SER A 91 -7.66 14.81 7.87
CA SER A 91 -6.42 15.28 7.24
C SER A 91 -6.47 15.38 5.72
N ILE A 92 -7.41 14.70 5.05
CA ILE A 92 -7.50 14.64 3.57
C ILE A 92 -8.93 14.92 3.10
N PHE A 93 -9.92 14.26 3.70
CA PHE A 93 -11.30 14.29 3.20
C PHE A 93 -12.11 15.51 3.67
N GLU A 94 -11.70 16.16 4.76
CA GLU A 94 -12.28 17.44 5.20
C GLU A 94 -11.71 18.65 4.45
N LEU A 95 -10.67 18.47 3.63
CA LEU A 95 -10.14 19.55 2.83
C LEU A 95 -11.11 19.89 1.69
N ALA A 96 -11.50 21.15 1.63
CA ALA A 96 -12.25 21.68 0.51
C ALA A 96 -11.39 21.58 -0.76
N ASN A 97 -11.86 20.76 -1.71
CA ASN A 97 -11.33 20.54 -3.05
C ASN A 97 -9.81 20.33 -3.10
N LEU A 98 -9.37 19.06 -3.08
CA LEU A 98 -7.99 18.70 -3.41
C LEU A 98 -7.62 19.22 -4.80
N THR A 99 -6.48 19.90 -4.89
CA THR A 99 -5.88 20.32 -6.16
C THR A 99 -5.48 19.11 -7.00
N LEU A 100 -5.24 19.31 -8.30
CA LEU A 100 -4.79 18.23 -9.18
C LEU A 100 -3.47 17.61 -8.70
N ILE A 101 -2.54 18.44 -8.21
CA ILE A 101 -1.24 18.00 -7.68
C ILE A 101 -1.44 17.12 -6.44
N GLU A 102 -2.30 17.54 -5.51
CA GLU A 102 -2.63 16.78 -4.30
C GLU A 102 -3.27 15.42 -4.60
N ARG A 103 -4.18 15.38 -5.59
CA ARG A 103 -4.82 14.13 -6.05
C ARG A 103 -3.80 13.19 -6.66
N LEU A 104 -2.95 13.67 -7.57
CA LEU A 104 -1.93 12.83 -8.21
C LEU A 104 -0.93 12.28 -7.20
N ASN A 105 -0.51 13.10 -6.24
CA ASN A 105 0.38 12.66 -5.16
C ASN A 105 -0.26 11.66 -4.19
N LEU A 106 -1.59 11.54 -4.18
CA LEU A 106 -2.28 10.49 -3.41
C LEU A 106 -2.48 9.22 -4.26
N LEU A 107 -2.94 9.39 -5.50
CA LEU A 107 -3.27 8.28 -6.40
C LEU A 107 -2.02 7.51 -6.86
N ILE A 108 -0.94 8.21 -7.21
CA ILE A 108 0.28 7.57 -7.73
C ILE A 108 0.86 6.59 -6.68
N PRO A 109 1.11 6.99 -5.42
CA PRO A 109 1.53 6.06 -4.39
C PRO A 109 0.52 4.94 -4.16
N LEU A 110 -0.77 5.24 -4.08
CA LEU A 110 -1.83 4.25 -3.86
C LEU A 110 -1.74 3.12 -4.90
N PHE A 111 -1.73 3.47 -6.19
CA PHE A 111 -1.66 2.47 -7.27
C PHE A 111 -0.31 1.76 -7.30
N LEU A 112 0.80 2.45 -7.04
CA LEU A 112 2.13 1.82 -7.00
C LEU A 112 2.20 0.74 -5.92
N PHE A 113 1.75 1.05 -4.70
CA PHE A 113 1.72 0.07 -3.61
C PHE A 113 0.73 -1.07 -3.87
N LEU A 114 -0.43 -0.79 -4.47
CA LEU A 114 -1.39 -1.82 -4.88
C LEU A 114 -0.83 -2.77 -5.94
N ILE A 115 -0.17 -2.24 -6.98
CA ILE A 115 0.44 -3.06 -8.04
C ILE A 115 1.53 -3.95 -7.42
N LEU A 116 2.38 -3.39 -6.56
CA LEU A 116 3.42 -4.16 -5.87
C LEU A 116 2.80 -5.26 -4.99
N GLU A 117 1.74 -4.95 -4.24
CA GLU A 117 0.97 -5.88 -3.42
C GLU A 117 0.42 -7.04 -4.26
N VAL A 118 -0.24 -6.75 -5.39
CA VAL A 118 -0.78 -7.78 -6.30
C VAL A 118 0.32 -8.66 -6.89
N ILE A 119 1.46 -8.08 -7.29
CA ILE A 119 2.60 -8.86 -7.83
C ILE A 119 3.16 -9.82 -6.77
N LEU A 120 3.34 -9.34 -5.55
CA LEU A 120 3.83 -10.18 -4.43
C LEU A 120 2.80 -11.27 -4.09
N MET A 121 1.52 -10.93 -4.10
CA MET A 121 0.42 -11.87 -3.92
C MET A 121 0.40 -12.98 -4.97
N ALA A 122 0.55 -12.63 -6.24
CA ALA A 122 0.64 -13.60 -7.33
C ALA A 122 1.85 -14.54 -7.14
N ARG A 123 3.00 -14.00 -6.69
CA ARG A 123 4.18 -14.80 -6.37
C ARG A 123 3.98 -15.76 -5.20
N ILE A 124 3.28 -15.33 -4.14
CA ILE A 124 2.93 -16.19 -2.99
C ILE A 124 2.06 -17.37 -3.45
N LEU A 125 1.04 -17.08 -4.27
CA LEU A 125 0.14 -18.10 -4.81
C LEU A 125 0.87 -19.09 -5.72
N ALA A 126 1.72 -18.60 -6.62
CA ALA A 126 2.49 -19.43 -7.55
C ALA A 126 3.50 -20.33 -6.82
N LYS A 127 4.20 -19.82 -5.81
CA LYS A 127 5.20 -20.58 -5.05
C LYS A 127 4.63 -21.85 -4.41
N ASN A 128 3.39 -21.81 -3.92
CA ASN A 128 2.80 -22.94 -3.23
C ASN A 128 2.13 -23.95 -4.18
N ASN A 129 1.99 -23.64 -5.48
CA ASN A 129 1.38 -24.53 -6.50
C ASN A 129 2.36 -25.56 -7.09
N ASN A 130 3.66 -25.41 -6.84
CA ASN A 130 4.70 -26.39 -7.13
C ASN A 130 5.12 -27.13 -5.87
#